data_AF-A0AAW1JYL2-F1
#
_entry.id   AF-A0AAW1JYL2-F1
#
_cell.length_a   1.000
_cell.length_b   1.000
_cell.length_c   1.000
_cell.angle_alpha   90.00
_cell.angle_beta   90.00
_cell.angle_gamma   90.00
#
_symmetry.space_group_name_H-M   'P 1'
#
loop_
_entity.id
_entity.type
_entity.pdbx_description
1 polymer ?
#
loop_
_entity_poly.entity_id
_entity_poly.type
_entity_poly.pdbx_seq_one_letter_code
_entity_poly.pdbx_strand_id
1 'polypeptide(L)'
;MRCSADPIEKAQFRQKLDLHQRKADRARMVIKDDNVKSQEPSPINTVISIDLEQILVIPTLTHSQMFYSRQMSCYNLGIHISDNSSAHMCLWNESTTGRGGNEVASAILNVLQG
;
A
#
# COMPACT_ATOMS: atom_id res chain seq x y z
N MET A 1 25.80 -14.32 -36.21
CA MET A 1 24.64 -14.74 -37.02
C MET A 1 23.40 -14.04 -36.45
N ARG A 2 22.94 -12.92 -37.04
CA ARG A 2 21.71 -12.25 -36.60
C ARG A 2 20.54 -12.91 -37.33
N CYS A 3 19.73 -13.69 -36.61
CA CYS A 3 18.48 -14.22 -37.16
C CYS A 3 17.58 -13.02 -37.49
N SER A 4 17.45 -12.70 -38.77
CA SER A 4 16.52 -11.67 -39.23
C SER A 4 15.12 -12.20 -39.07
N ALA A 5 14.45 -11.82 -37.97
CA ALA A 5 13.03 -12.16 -37.77
C ALA A 5 12.21 -11.70 -38.98
N ASP A 6 11.29 -12.57 -39.41
CA ASP A 6 10.44 -12.39 -40.58
C ASP A 6 9.70 -11.05 -40.46
N PRO A 7 9.64 -10.22 -41.52
CA PRO A 7 8.92 -8.96 -41.51
C PRO A 7 7.46 -9.08 -41.01
N ILE A 8 6.81 -10.23 -41.22
CA ILE A 8 5.45 -10.49 -40.72
C ILE A 8 5.42 -10.62 -39.20
N GLU A 9 6.36 -11.38 -38.62
CA GLU A 9 6.48 -11.54 -37.15
C GLU A 9 6.78 -10.20 -36.47
N LYS A 10 7.67 -9.40 -37.07
CA LYS A 10 7.97 -8.05 -36.56
C LYS A 10 6.73 -7.15 -36.53
N ALA A 11 5.87 -7.23 -37.54
CA ALA A 11 4.62 -6.47 -37.57
C ALA A 11 3.65 -6.93 -36.46
N GLN A 12 3.52 -8.23 -36.24
CA GLN A 12 2.69 -8.79 -35.15
C GLN A 12 3.18 -8.36 -33.76
N PHE A 13 4.49 -8.39 -33.51
CA PHE A 13 5.05 -7.95 -32.23
C PHE A 13 4.86 -6.45 -31.99
N ARG A 14 4.97 -5.63 -33.04
CA ARG A 14 4.67 -4.18 -32.96
C ARG A 14 3.20 -3.95 -32.60
N GLN A 15 2.28 -4.70 -33.20
CA GLN A 15 0.85 -4.60 -32.88
C GLN A 15 0.56 -5.03 -31.43
N LYS A 16 1.18 -6.12 -30.96
CA LYS A 16 1.06 -6.58 -29.56
C LYS A 16 1.61 -5.54 -28.58
N LEU A 17 2.73 -4.90 -28.91
CA LEU A 17 3.34 -3.86 -28.10
C LEU A 17 2.45 -2.62 -28.00
N ASP A 18 1.92 -2.13 -29.12
CA ASP A 18 1.01 -0.98 -29.16
C ASP A 18 -0.26 -1.27 -28.36
N LEU A 19 -0.83 -2.47 -28.49
CA LEU A 19 -1.99 -2.90 -27.70
C LEU A 19 -1.67 -2.93 -26.20
N HIS A 20 -0.52 -3.47 -25.80
CA HIS A 20 -0.08 -3.47 -24.40
C HIS A 20 0.10 -2.05 -23.85
N GLN A 21 0.74 -1.15 -24.62
CA GLN A 21 0.93 0.24 -24.23
C GLN A 21 -0.43 0.95 -24.04
N ARG A 22 -1.36 0.80 -24.98
CA ARG A 22 -2.72 1.36 -24.86
C ARG A 22 -3.47 0.84 -23.64
N LYS A 23 -3.29 -0.45 -23.29
CA LYS A 23 -3.86 -1.03 -22.06
C LYS A 23 -3.25 -0.41 -20.81
N ALA A 24 -1.93 -0.27 -20.78
CA ALA A 24 -1.23 0.35 -19.66
C ALA A 24 -1.65 1.82 -19.47
N ASP A 25 -1.77 2.57 -20.56
CA ASP A 25 -2.20 3.97 -20.52
C ASP A 25 -3.64 4.10 -20.06
N ARG A 26 -4.54 3.23 -20.54
CA ARG A 26 -5.91 3.16 -20.04
C ARG A 26 -5.96 2.85 -18.54
N ALA A 27 -5.17 1.88 -18.07
CA ALA A 27 -5.12 1.55 -16.64
C ALA A 27 -4.64 2.75 -15.81
N ARG A 28 -3.62 3.48 -16.26
CA ARG A 28 -3.14 4.70 -15.59
C ARG A 28 -4.19 5.81 -15.55
N MET A 29 -4.94 5.99 -16.65
CA MET A 29 -6.03 6.97 -16.68
C MET A 29 -7.13 6.63 -15.67
N VAL A 30 -7.53 5.36 -15.59
CA VAL A 30 -8.54 4.91 -14.62
C VAL A 30 -8.07 5.14 -13.19
N ILE A 31 -6.83 4.74 -12.85
CA ILE A 31 -6.24 4.96 -11.53
C ILE A 31 -6.23 6.46 -11.18
N LYS A 32 -5.91 7.32 -12.15
CA LYS A 32 -5.90 8.77 -11.95
C LYS A 32 -7.30 9.32 -11.67
N ASP A 33 -8.28 8.89 -12.45
CA ASP A 33 -9.68 9.32 -12.31
C ASP A 33 -10.28 8.83 -10.98
N ASP A 34 -10.00 7.58 -10.60
CA ASP A 34 -10.42 7.01 -9.32
C ASP A 34 -9.77 7.73 -8.13
N ASN A 35 -8.50 8.14 -8.26
CA ASN A 35 -7.84 8.92 -7.22
C ASN A 35 -8.52 10.29 -7.00
N VAL A 36 -8.85 11.00 -8.08
CA VAL A 36 -9.60 12.27 -7.97
C VAL A 36 -10.97 12.05 -7.32
N LYS A 37 -11.71 11.03 -7.78
CA LYS A 37 -13.03 10.70 -7.21
C LYS A 37 -12.95 10.31 -5.73
N SER A 38 -11.85 9.68 -5.31
CA SER A 38 -11.63 9.27 -3.92
C SER A 38 -11.38 10.45 -2.97
N GLN A 39 -10.99 11.61 -3.49
CA GLN A 39 -10.76 12.82 -2.68
C GLN A 39 -12.03 13.66 -2.52
N GLU A 40 -13.05 13.42 -3.34
CA GLU A 40 -14.32 14.13 -3.24
C GLU A 40 -15.13 13.60 -2.05
N PRO A 41 -15.48 14.44 -1.06
CA PRO A 41 -16.21 14.00 0.11
C PRO A 41 -17.61 13.54 -0.30
N SER A 42 -17.86 12.24 -0.18
CA SER A 42 -19.14 11.61 -0.50
C SER A 42 -19.79 11.08 0.78
N PRO A 43 -21.09 11.34 1.02
CA PRO A 43 -21.77 10.83 2.21
C PRO A 43 -22.04 9.32 2.16
N ILE A 44 -21.81 8.67 1.01
CA ILE A 44 -22.18 7.27 0.77
C ILE A 44 -20.97 6.35 0.78
N ASN A 45 -19.82 6.81 0.26
CA ASN A 45 -18.62 6.00 0.10
C ASN A 45 -17.39 6.79 0.55
N THR A 46 -16.53 6.15 1.34
CA THR A 46 -15.21 6.67 1.72
C THR A 46 -14.13 5.70 1.26
N VAL A 47 -13.06 6.24 0.67
CA VAL A 47 -11.94 5.42 0.18
C VAL A 47 -10.80 5.49 1.17
N ILE A 48 -10.49 4.34 1.78
CA ILE A 48 -9.35 4.18 2.68
C ILE A 48 -8.24 3.37 2.02
N SER A 49 -7.00 3.82 2.22
CA SER A 49 -5.79 3.07 1.90
C SER A 49 -5.16 2.61 3.20
N ILE A 50 -4.85 1.32 3.29
CA ILE A 50 -4.29 0.73 4.50
C ILE A 50 -2.98 0.06 4.12
N ASP A 51 -1.93 0.30 4.91
CA ASP A 51 -0.64 -0.34 4.76
C ASP A 51 -0.16 -0.85 6.13
N LEU A 52 0.24 -2.12 6.19
CA LEU A 52 0.83 -2.70 7.38
C LEU A 52 2.34 -2.77 7.17
N GLU A 53 3.07 -1.93 7.90
CA GLU A 53 4.51 -1.82 7.74
C GLU A 53 5.25 -3.04 8.29
N GLN A 54 6.51 -3.19 7.87
CA GLN A 54 7.41 -4.17 8.44
C GLN A 54 7.61 -3.92 9.95
N ILE A 55 7.78 -5.00 10.71
CA ILE A 55 8.02 -4.96 12.15
C ILE A 55 9.16 -3.99 12.48
N LEU A 56 8.84 -2.96 13.25
CA LEU A 56 9.77 -2.01 13.82
C LEU A 56 10.35 -2.58 15.10
N VAL A 57 11.66 -2.56 15.22
CA VAL A 57 12.34 -3.14 16.36
C VAL A 57 12.91 -2.03 17.24
N ILE A 58 12.44 -1.95 18.49
CA ILE A 58 12.74 -0.86 19.43
C ILE A 58 13.30 -1.41 20.75
N PRO A 59 14.19 -0.67 21.44
CA PRO A 59 14.75 0.65 21.11
C PRO A 59 16.04 0.59 20.26
N THR A 60 16.19 1.48 19.28
CA THR A 60 17.43 1.66 18.50
C THR A 60 18.47 2.49 19.26
N LEU A 61 19.06 1.90 20.32
CA LEU A 61 20.11 2.55 21.12
C LEU A 61 21.51 2.10 20.67
N THR A 62 22.47 3.04 20.62
CA THR A 62 23.84 2.81 20.14
C THR A 62 24.79 2.23 21.20
N HIS A 63 24.32 1.98 22.42
CA HIS A 63 25.15 1.46 23.51
C HIS A 63 25.23 -0.08 23.48
N SER A 64 26.43 -0.62 23.75
CA SER A 64 26.76 -2.05 23.68
C SER A 64 25.90 -2.97 24.56
N GLN A 65 25.27 -2.44 25.60
CA GLN A 65 24.34 -3.19 26.47
C GLN A 65 23.05 -3.63 25.74
N MET A 66 22.67 -2.96 24.65
CA MET A 66 21.48 -3.34 23.86
C MET A 66 21.69 -4.67 23.14
N PHE A 67 22.94 -5.02 22.76
CA PHE A 67 23.28 -6.28 22.10
C PHE A 67 22.81 -7.53 22.87
N TYR A 68 22.75 -7.43 24.20
CA TYR A 68 22.30 -8.53 25.07
C TYR A 68 20.83 -8.42 25.49
N SER A 69 20.15 -7.33 25.12
CA SER A 69 18.76 -7.09 25.48
C SER A 69 17.81 -7.58 24.40
N ARG A 70 16.67 -8.14 24.81
CA ARG A 70 15.63 -8.50 23.85
C ARG A 70 15.02 -7.24 23.26
N GLN A 71 15.10 -7.18 21.94
CA GLN A 71 14.47 -6.18 21.10
C GLN A 71 12.94 -6.37 21.09
N MET A 72 12.19 -5.29 21.32
CA MET A 72 10.72 -5.31 21.32
C MET A 72 10.18 -5.06 19.90
N SER A 73 9.31 -5.95 19.44
CA SER A 73 8.63 -5.81 18.15
C SER A 73 7.45 -4.85 18.25
N CYS A 74 7.39 -3.88 17.35
CA CYS A 74 6.30 -2.92 17.19
C CYS A 74 5.76 -3.00 15.76
N TYR A 75 4.45 -3.06 15.62
CA TYR A 75 3.74 -3.08 14.34
C TYR A 75 3.09 -1.73 14.13
N ASN A 76 3.17 -1.22 12.91
CA ASN A 76 2.52 0.02 12.52
C ASN A 76 1.53 -0.24 11.37
N LEU A 77 0.27 0.11 11.58
CA LEU A 77 -0.76 0.12 10.53
C LEU A 77 -1.09 1.56 10.20
N GLY A 78 -0.68 1.97 9.00
CA GLY A 78 -1.05 3.26 8.44
C GLY A 78 -2.43 3.17 7.80
N ILE A 79 -3.34 4.04 8.20
CA ILE A 79 -4.67 4.19 7.60
C ILE A 79 -4.76 5.61 7.05
N HIS A 80 -4.90 5.71 5.73
CA HIS A 80 -5.06 6.99 5.03
C HIS A 80 -6.49 7.10 4.51
N ILE A 81 -7.19 8.17 4.91
CA ILE A 81 -8.54 8.50 4.45
C ILE A 81 -8.41 9.52 3.32
N SER A 82 -8.85 9.13 2.12
CA SER A 82 -8.66 9.93 0.91
C SER A 82 -9.53 11.20 0.93
N ASP A 83 -10.74 11.11 1.48
CA ASP A 83 -11.74 12.18 1.51
C ASP A 83 -11.28 13.43 2.30
N ASN A 84 -10.54 13.24 3.41
CA ASN A 84 -10.09 14.34 4.29
C ASN A 84 -8.56 14.48 4.33
N SER A 85 -7.84 13.73 3.48
CA SER A 85 -6.38 13.65 3.48
C SER A 85 -5.78 13.37 4.89
N SER A 86 -6.52 12.71 5.77
CA SER A 86 -6.06 12.38 7.12
C SER A 86 -5.35 11.04 7.13
N ALA A 87 -4.24 10.98 7.85
CA ALA A 87 -3.47 9.76 8.05
C ALA A 87 -3.41 9.44 9.54
N HIS A 88 -3.76 8.20 9.88
CA HIS A 88 -3.74 7.68 11.23
C HIS A 88 -2.74 6.52 11.30
N MET A 89 -1.90 6.52 12.33
CA MET A 89 -0.91 5.47 12.57
C MET A 89 -1.32 4.69 13.82
N CYS A 90 -1.70 3.43 13.63
CA CYS A 90 -2.08 2.53 14.71
C CYS A 90 -0.87 1.66 15.08
N LEU A 91 -0.31 1.88 16.27
CA LEU A 91 0.88 1.18 16.76
C LEU A 91 0.49 0.08 17.76
N TRP A 92 1.04 -1.13 17.56
CA TRP A 92 0.96 -2.23 18.53
C TRP A 92 2.33 -2.73 18.90
N ASN A 93 2.65 -2.70 20.19
CA ASN A 93 3.87 -3.33 20.71
C ASN A 93 3.65 -4.82 20.99
N GLU A 94 4.75 -5.56 21.19
CA GLU A 94 4.69 -7.00 21.44
C GLU A 94 3.82 -7.38 22.65
N SER A 95 3.76 -6.51 23.66
CA SER A 95 2.94 -6.70 24.88
C SER A 95 1.45 -6.49 24.68
N THR A 96 1.04 -5.87 23.57
CA THR A 96 -0.38 -5.72 23.22
C THR A 96 -0.81 -6.96 22.44
N THR A 97 -1.66 -7.78 23.05
CA THR A 97 -2.30 -8.92 22.37
C THR A 97 -3.19 -8.40 21.25
N GLY A 98 -3.18 -9.07 20.09
CA GLY A 98 -4.13 -8.81 19.01
C GLY A 98 -3.50 -8.32 17.71
N ARG A 99 -2.91 -9.26 16.97
CA ARG A 99 -2.40 -9.06 15.60
C ARG A 99 -3.27 -9.80 14.57
N GLY A 100 -4.47 -10.19 14.99
CA GLY A 100 -5.42 -10.89 14.14
C GLY A 100 -6.17 -9.90 13.24
N GLY A 101 -6.91 -10.45 12.29
CA GLY A 101 -7.74 -9.63 11.40
C GLY A 101 -8.82 -8.84 12.15
N ASN A 102 -9.26 -9.34 13.31
CA ASN A 102 -10.30 -8.68 14.12
C ASN A 102 -9.79 -7.36 14.70
N GLU A 103 -8.58 -7.33 15.22
CA GLU A 103 -8.01 -6.13 15.82
C GLU A 103 -7.65 -5.08 14.77
N VAL A 104 -7.19 -5.52 13.60
CA VAL A 104 -7.03 -4.63 12.43
C VAL A 104 -8.38 -4.04 12.02
N ALA A 105 -9.44 -4.84 11.95
CA ALA A 105 -10.78 -4.36 11.64
C ALA A 105 -11.32 -3.37 12.69
N SER A 106 -11.08 -3.63 13.99
CA SER A 106 -11.44 -2.71 15.06
C SER A 106 -10.67 -1.38 14.97
N ALA A 107 -9.39 -1.41 14.60
CA ALA A 107 -8.58 -0.21 14.39
C ALA A 107 -9.14 0.66 13.26
N ILE A 108 -9.51 0.03 12.14
CA ILE A 108 -10.15 0.71 11.01
C ILE A 108 -11.48 1.31 11.43
N LEU A 109 -12.31 0.55 12.16
CA LEU A 109 -13.60 1.03 12.65
C LEU A 109 -13.43 2.25 13.57
N ASN A 110 -12.46 2.21 14.48
CA ASN A 110 -12.16 3.33 15.38
C ASN A 110 -11.72 4.58 14.61
N VAL A 111 -10.94 4.43 13.55
CA VAL A 111 -10.49 5.55 12.70
C VAL A 111 -11.64 6.12 11.87
N LEU A 112 -12.61 5.29 11.44
CA LEU A 112 -13.78 5.74 10.68
C LEU A 112 -14.90 6.36 11.55
N GLN A 113 -14.97 6.01 12.83
CA GLN A 113 -15.99 6.48 13.77
C GLN A 113 -15.57 7.70 14.61
N GLY A 114 -14.29 8.05 14.60
CA GLY A 114 -13.74 9.22 15.31
C GLY A 114 -13.95 10.52 14.55
#